data_AF-A0A4W5K247-F1
#
_entry.id   AF-A0A4W5K247-F1
#
_cell.length_a   1.000
_cell.length_b   1.000
_cell.length_c   1.000
_cell.angle_alpha   90.00
_cell.angle_beta   90.00
_cell.angle_gamma   90.00
#
_symmetry.space_group_name_H-M   'P 1'
#
loop_
_entity.id
_entity.type
_entity.pdbx_description
1 polymer ?
#
loop_
_entity_poly.entity_id
_entity_poly.type
_entity_poly.pdbx_seq_one_letter_code
_entity_poly.pdbx_strand_id
1 'polypeptide(L)'
;MALITTNPYDFPMCSQGQITVASINDNDELDATDDAITILGFSNEEKQAIYKLTGAVLHHGNLKFKQKQREEQAEPDGTEVADKIGYLLGLNSAEMLKALCYPRVKVGNEYVTKGQTVPQVNNSVSALAKSIYERMFLWMVIRINEMLDTKQPRQFYIGVLDIAGFEIFDVSMTTEQDN
;
A
#
# COMPACT_ATOMS: atom_id res chain seq x y z
N MET A 1 16.21 0.87 5.14
CA MET A 1 15.63 0.44 3.85
C MET A 1 14.19 0.90 3.64
N ALA A 2 13.33 0.99 4.67
CA ALA A 2 11.95 1.48 4.55
C ALA A 2 11.67 2.85 5.25
N LEU A 3 12.70 3.49 5.81
CA LEU A 3 12.58 4.74 6.60
C LEU A 3 11.56 4.65 7.76
N ILE A 4 11.46 3.48 8.39
CA ILE A 4 10.55 3.20 9.50
C ILE A 4 11.28 3.19 10.85
N THR A 5 10.53 3.39 11.93
CA THR A 5 10.97 3.13 13.30
C THR A 5 10.61 1.68 13.68
N THR A 6 11.04 1.24 14.86
CA THR A 6 10.65 -0.06 15.43
C THR A 6 9.38 0.02 16.27
N ASN A 7 8.78 1.21 16.44
CA ASN A 7 7.55 1.39 17.18
C ASN A 7 6.36 1.35 16.21
N PRO A 8 5.55 0.28 16.21
CA PRO A 8 4.44 0.14 15.26
C PRO A 8 3.35 1.21 15.46
N TYR A 9 3.24 1.80 16.65
CA TYR A 9 2.31 2.89 16.93
C TYR A 9 2.66 4.21 16.22
N ASP A 10 3.85 4.29 15.60
CA ASP A 10 4.19 5.39 14.70
C ASP A 10 3.48 5.25 13.34
N PHE A 11 2.75 4.15 13.09
CA PHE A 11 2.07 3.83 11.81
C PHE A 11 0.60 3.43 12.03
N PRO A 12 -0.34 4.40 12.12
CA PRO A 12 -1.74 4.14 12.44
C PRO A 12 -2.48 3.19 11.50
N MET A 13 -2.04 3.06 10.24
CA MET A 13 -2.66 2.14 9.29
C MET A 13 -2.51 0.65 9.69
N CYS A 14 -1.48 0.29 10.46
CA CYS A 14 -1.23 -1.08 10.90
C CYS A 14 -1.25 -1.25 12.43
N SER A 15 -1.71 -0.23 13.18
CA SER A 15 -1.63 -0.22 14.65
C SER A 15 -2.96 0.07 15.35
N GLN A 16 -4.09 -0.14 14.66
CA GLN A 16 -5.43 0.06 15.22
C GLN A 16 -5.90 -1.12 16.08
N GLY A 17 -5.25 -2.28 15.95
CA GLY A 17 -5.60 -3.51 16.65
C GLY A 17 -4.42 -4.09 17.42
N GLN A 18 -4.33 -5.42 17.42
CA GLN A 18 -3.21 -6.15 18.02
C GLN A 18 -1.96 -6.00 17.15
N ILE A 19 -0.81 -5.82 17.81
CA ILE A 19 0.50 -5.67 17.16
C ILE A 19 1.27 -7.00 17.13
N THR A 20 1.10 -7.81 18.17
CA THR A 20 1.84 -9.05 18.37
C THR A 20 0.88 -10.19 18.59
N VAL A 21 1.19 -11.37 18.05
CA VAL A 21 0.43 -12.60 18.26
C VAL A 21 1.34 -13.61 18.95
N ALA A 22 0.91 -14.15 20.10
CA ALA A 22 1.77 -14.98 20.96
C ALA A 22 2.33 -16.25 20.28
N SER A 23 1.66 -16.74 19.23
CA SER A 23 2.06 -17.92 18.46
C SER A 23 2.96 -17.63 17.26
N ILE A 24 3.30 -16.35 17.00
CA ILE A 24 4.06 -15.91 15.83
C ILE A 24 5.34 -15.20 16.28
N ASN A 25 6.46 -15.52 15.64
CA ASN A 25 7.71 -14.79 15.80
C ASN A 25 8.02 -14.01 14.52
N ASP A 26 7.71 -12.71 14.51
CA ASP A 26 7.84 -11.87 13.32
C ASP A 26 9.29 -11.76 12.79
N ASN A 27 10.30 -12.00 13.63
CA ASN A 27 11.69 -12.01 13.16
C ASN A 27 11.99 -13.25 12.30
N ASP A 28 11.57 -14.41 12.78
CA ASP A 28 11.79 -15.67 12.06
C ASP A 28 10.98 -15.67 10.75
N GLU A 29 9.74 -15.14 10.78
CA GLU A 29 8.89 -15.01 9.60
C GLU A 29 9.45 -14.01 8.58
N LEU A 30 10.07 -12.91 9.04
CA LEU A 30 10.73 -11.95 8.16
C LEU A 30 11.92 -12.58 7.44
N ASP A 31 12.79 -13.30 8.18
CA ASP A 31 13.94 -13.99 7.61
C ASP A 31 13.50 -15.06 6.60
N ALA A 32 12.49 -15.87 6.95
CA ALA A 32 11.92 -16.87 6.05
C ALA A 32 11.32 -16.24 4.78
N THR A 33 10.66 -15.08 4.91
CA THR A 33 10.10 -14.35 3.77
C THR A 33 11.20 -13.78 2.85
N ASP A 34 12.27 -13.21 3.40
CA ASP A 34 13.41 -12.69 2.62
C ASP A 34 14.11 -13.81 1.83
N ASP A 35 14.29 -14.97 2.47
CA ASP A 35 14.84 -16.17 1.85
C ASP A 35 13.91 -16.69 0.74
N ALA A 36 12.61 -16.76 0.98
CA ALA A 36 11.62 -17.20 0.00
C ALA A 36 11.62 -16.31 -1.26
N ILE A 37 11.64 -14.98 -1.09
CA ILE A 37 11.75 -14.02 -2.20
C ILE A 37 13.00 -14.31 -3.04
N THR A 38 14.13 -14.60 -2.38
CA THR A 38 15.39 -14.92 -3.05
C THR A 38 15.30 -16.25 -3.81
N ILE A 39 14.73 -17.30 -3.21
CA ILE A 39 14.54 -18.62 -3.83
C ILE A 39 13.61 -18.55 -5.04
N LEU A 40 12.57 -17.71 -4.96
CA LEU A 40 11.60 -17.48 -6.05
C LEU A 40 12.17 -16.63 -7.20
N GLY A 41 13.46 -16.30 -7.16
CA GLY A 41 14.18 -15.71 -8.28
C GLY A 41 13.94 -14.22 -8.47
N PHE A 42 13.42 -13.52 -7.47
CA PHE A 42 13.37 -12.06 -7.48
C PHE A 42 14.80 -11.51 -7.42
N SER A 43 15.07 -10.46 -8.20
CA SER A 43 16.35 -9.75 -8.09
C SER A 43 16.44 -9.02 -6.75
N ASN A 44 17.67 -8.66 -6.34
CA ASN A 44 17.83 -7.84 -5.14
C ASN A 44 17.14 -6.48 -5.31
N GLU A 45 17.15 -5.90 -6.51
CA GLU A 45 16.43 -4.65 -6.81
C GLU A 45 14.92 -4.81 -6.65
N GLU A 46 14.34 -5.90 -7.16
CA GLU A 46 12.93 -6.23 -7.00
C GLU A 46 12.56 -6.42 -5.52
N LYS A 47 13.37 -7.19 -4.78
CA LYS A 47 13.21 -7.38 -3.33
C LYS A 47 13.24 -6.06 -2.58
N GLN A 48 14.19 -5.19 -2.90
CA GLN A 48 14.26 -3.86 -2.30
C GLN A 48 13.09 -2.96 -2.68
N ALA A 49 12.55 -3.09 -3.90
CA ALA A 49 11.36 -2.37 -4.31
C ALA A 49 10.14 -2.80 -3.48
N ILE A 50 9.97 -4.10 -3.20
CA ILE A 50 8.90 -4.61 -2.33
C ILE A 50 8.97 -3.95 -0.94
N TYR A 51 10.13 -3.97 -0.29
CA TYR A 51 10.29 -3.34 1.03
C TYR A 51 10.05 -1.82 1.00
N LYS A 52 10.50 -1.12 -0.06
CA LYS A 52 10.26 0.32 -0.21
C LYS A 52 8.78 0.63 -0.42
N LEU A 53 8.08 -0.14 -1.24
CA LEU A 53 6.64 0.01 -1.50
C LEU A 53 5.83 -0.23 -0.23
N THR A 54 6.12 -1.31 0.51
CA THR A 54 5.50 -1.59 1.81
C THR A 54 5.75 -0.46 2.82
N GLY A 55 6.99 0.02 2.92
CA GLY A 55 7.31 1.18 3.75
C GLY A 55 6.55 2.44 3.34
N ALA A 56 6.44 2.70 2.04
CA ALA A 56 5.69 3.84 1.52
C ALA A 56 4.20 3.75 1.91
N VAL A 57 3.58 2.56 1.81
CA VAL A 57 2.19 2.33 2.25
C VAL A 57 2.01 2.70 3.71
N LEU A 58 2.92 2.30 4.60
CA LEU A 58 2.86 2.67 6.02
C LEU A 58 2.94 4.20 6.21
N HIS A 59 3.86 4.87 5.50
CA HIS A 59 4.01 6.33 5.60
C HIS A 59 2.81 7.09 5.04
N HIS A 60 2.05 6.56 4.08
CA HIS A 60 0.83 7.22 3.61
C HIS A 60 -0.18 7.45 4.75
N GLY A 61 -0.26 6.51 5.71
CA GLY A 61 -1.09 6.66 6.90
C GLY A 61 -0.70 7.80 7.83
N ASN A 62 0.51 8.32 7.68
CA ASN A 62 1.05 9.41 8.50
C ASN A 62 0.92 10.79 7.85
N LEU A 63 0.46 10.87 6.60
CA LEU A 63 0.23 12.16 5.94
C LEU A 63 -0.86 12.94 6.69
N LYS A 64 -0.59 14.21 6.99
CA LYS A 64 -1.51 15.10 7.67
C LYS A 64 -1.88 16.26 6.77
N PHE A 65 -3.15 16.63 6.82
CA PHE A 65 -3.70 17.75 6.07
C PHE A 65 -4.58 18.57 7.01
N LYS A 66 -4.61 19.88 6.75
CA LYS A 66 -5.47 20.82 7.47
C LYS A 66 -6.27 21.64 6.49
N GLN A 67 -7.35 22.22 6.98
CA GLN A 67 -8.15 23.14 6.19
C GLN A 67 -7.41 24.47 6.06
N LYS A 68 -7.31 24.97 4.83
CA LYS A 68 -6.72 26.29 4.56
C LYS A 68 -7.59 27.39 5.17
N GLN A 69 -6.96 28.42 5.74
CA GLN A 69 -7.67 29.45 6.49
C GLN A 69 -8.70 30.18 5.60
N ARG A 70 -9.99 30.19 6.02
CA ARG A 70 -11.13 30.80 5.31
C ARG A 70 -11.47 30.17 3.96
N GLU A 71 -10.96 28.98 3.67
CA GLU A 71 -11.19 28.20 2.45
C GLU A 71 -11.67 26.78 2.84
N GLU A 72 -12.38 26.07 1.97
CA GLU A 72 -12.77 24.67 2.23
C GLU A 72 -11.69 23.66 1.83
N GLN A 73 -10.69 24.13 1.08
CA GLN A 73 -9.64 23.32 0.52
C GLN A 73 -8.64 22.86 1.58
N ALA A 74 -8.12 21.66 1.40
CA ALA A 74 -7.03 21.10 2.19
C ALA A 74 -5.68 21.68 1.76
N GLU A 75 -4.78 21.83 2.72
CA GLU A 75 -3.36 22.03 2.52
C GLU A 75 -2.54 21.03 3.34
N PRO A 76 -1.31 20.69 2.92
CA PRO A 76 -0.44 19.80 3.68
C PRO A 76 -0.11 20.38 5.07
N ASP A 77 -0.17 19.54 6.10
CA ASP A 77 0.24 19.90 7.46
C ASP A 77 1.63 19.33 7.77
N GLY A 78 2.62 19.82 7.01
CA GLY A 78 4.00 19.35 7.03
C GLY A 78 4.37 18.56 5.78
N THR A 79 5.67 18.40 5.55
CA THR A 79 6.22 17.74 4.35
C THR A 79 7.07 16.51 4.66
N GLU A 80 7.50 16.32 5.90
CA GLU A 80 8.47 15.29 6.28
C GLU A 80 8.05 13.88 5.83
N VAL A 81 6.78 13.52 6.06
CA VAL A 81 6.23 12.23 5.65
C VAL A 81 6.15 12.12 4.12
N ALA A 82 5.77 13.21 3.45
CA ALA A 82 5.72 13.26 2.00
C ALA A 82 7.11 13.11 1.37
N ASP A 83 8.15 13.64 2.01
CA ASP A 83 9.54 13.49 1.59
C ASP A 83 10.02 12.03 1.73
N LYS A 84 9.64 11.34 2.81
CA LYS A 84 9.91 9.90 2.99
C LYS A 84 9.23 9.08 1.88
N ILE A 85 7.95 9.34 1.61
CA ILE A 85 7.20 8.66 0.53
C ILE A 85 7.84 8.96 -0.83
N GLY A 86 8.15 10.22 -1.10
CA GLY A 86 8.80 10.66 -2.34
C GLY A 86 10.12 9.94 -2.57
N TYR A 87 10.97 9.82 -1.54
CA TYR A 87 12.20 9.04 -1.61
C TYR A 87 11.96 7.55 -1.91
N LEU A 88 11.00 6.92 -1.21
CA LEU A 88 10.73 5.49 -1.36
C LEU A 88 10.15 5.14 -2.73
N LEU A 89 9.28 6.00 -3.27
CA LEU A 89 8.61 5.82 -4.57
C LEU A 89 9.36 6.45 -5.75
N GLY A 90 10.42 7.22 -5.51
CA GLY A 90 11.12 7.97 -6.56
C GLY A 90 10.28 9.12 -7.14
N LEU A 91 9.46 9.77 -6.30
CA LEU A 91 8.57 10.87 -6.67
C LEU A 91 9.04 12.20 -6.07
N ASN A 92 8.63 13.31 -6.70
CA ASN A 92 8.74 14.62 -6.10
C ASN A 92 7.63 14.82 -5.06
N SER A 93 8.00 15.04 -3.79
CA SER A 93 7.05 15.18 -2.68
C SER A 93 6.12 16.38 -2.82
N ALA A 94 6.62 17.51 -3.34
CA ALA A 94 5.80 18.71 -3.56
C ALA A 94 4.77 18.49 -4.68
N GLU A 95 5.14 17.80 -5.76
CA GLU A 95 4.21 17.44 -6.83
C GLU A 95 3.16 16.45 -6.35
N MET A 96 3.54 15.46 -5.54
CA MET A 96 2.61 14.51 -4.93
C MET A 96 1.60 15.21 -4.03
N LEU A 97 2.06 16.06 -3.10
CA LEU A 97 1.18 16.83 -2.22
C LEU A 97 0.24 17.76 -3.01
N LYS A 98 0.77 18.41 -4.06
CA LYS A 98 -0.04 19.22 -4.96
C LYS A 98 -1.10 18.38 -5.69
N ALA A 99 -0.75 17.19 -6.16
CA ALA A 99 -1.69 16.31 -6.85
C ALA A 99 -2.78 15.76 -5.92
N LEU A 100 -2.47 15.56 -4.64
CA LEU A 100 -3.43 15.14 -3.62
C LEU A 100 -4.42 16.26 -3.28
N CYS A 101 -3.95 17.49 -3.02
CA CYS A 101 -4.79 18.63 -2.67
C CYS A 101 -5.52 19.25 -3.87
N TYR A 102 -4.89 19.22 -5.04
CA TYR A 102 -5.34 19.88 -6.27
C TYR A 102 -5.20 18.97 -7.50
N PRO A 103 -5.89 17.81 -7.54
CA PRO A 103 -5.84 16.91 -8.69
C PRO A 103 -6.36 17.60 -9.96
N ARG A 104 -5.74 17.24 -11.09
CA ARG A 104 -6.20 17.64 -12.42
C ARG A 104 -7.19 16.61 -12.94
N VAL A 105 -8.42 17.04 -13.16
CA VAL A 105 -9.52 16.19 -13.63
C VAL A 105 -9.83 16.54 -15.08
N LYS A 106 -10.00 15.51 -15.92
CA LYS A 106 -10.41 15.70 -17.31
C LYS A 106 -11.91 15.97 -17.37
N VAL A 107 -12.30 17.08 -17.99
CA VAL A 107 -13.70 17.47 -18.21
C VAL A 107 -13.86 17.76 -19.70
N GLY A 108 -14.53 16.84 -20.41
CA GLY A 108 -14.57 16.86 -21.88
C GLY A 108 -13.15 16.72 -22.47
N ASN A 109 -12.70 17.74 -23.19
CA ASN A 109 -11.36 17.79 -23.81
C ASN A 109 -10.34 18.58 -22.99
N GLU A 110 -10.72 19.17 -21.86
CA GLU A 110 -9.85 20.02 -21.04
C GLU A 110 -9.48 19.36 -19.71
N TYR A 111 -8.39 19.81 -19.09
CA TYR A 111 -8.00 19.43 -17.73
C TYR A 111 -8.15 20.61 -16.80
N VAL A 112 -9.00 20.45 -15.79
CA VAL A 112 -9.24 21.47 -14.77
C VAL A 112 -8.65 21.05 -13.43
N THR A 113 -8.06 21.99 -12.72
CA THR A 113 -7.56 21.76 -11.36
C THR A 113 -8.72 21.85 -10.38
N LYS A 114 -8.93 20.80 -9.58
CA LYS A 114 -10.00 20.76 -8.59
C LYS A 114 -9.40 20.70 -7.18
N GLY A 115 -9.71 21.69 -6.34
CA GLY A 115 -9.35 21.64 -4.91
C GLY A 115 -10.18 20.58 -4.17
N GLN A 116 -9.55 19.90 -3.22
CA GLN A 116 -10.17 18.86 -2.39
C GLN A 116 -10.28 19.33 -0.94
N THR A 117 -11.30 18.89 -0.22
CA THR A 117 -11.43 19.07 1.23
C THR A 117 -10.55 18.07 2.00
N VAL A 118 -10.27 18.31 3.28
CA VAL A 118 -9.43 17.42 4.11
C VAL A 118 -9.93 15.96 4.10
N PRO A 119 -11.25 15.68 4.28
CA PRO A 119 -11.76 14.31 4.18
C PRO A 119 -11.53 13.67 2.81
N GLN A 120 -11.69 14.44 1.72
CA GLN A 120 -11.48 13.93 0.36
C GLN A 120 -10.02 13.56 0.11
N VAL A 121 -9.08 14.37 0.59
CA VAL A 121 -7.64 14.06 0.51
C VAL A 121 -7.32 12.81 1.31
N ASN A 122 -7.78 12.71 2.56
CA ASN A 122 -7.54 11.53 3.41
C ASN A 122 -8.09 10.25 2.79
N ASN A 123 -9.29 10.29 2.22
CA ASN A 123 -9.85 9.15 1.50
C ASN A 123 -9.00 8.76 0.28
N SER A 124 -8.51 9.74 -0.47
CA SER A 124 -7.64 9.52 -1.63
C SER A 124 -6.29 8.92 -1.23
N VAL A 125 -5.70 9.37 -0.12
CA VAL A 125 -4.46 8.81 0.44
C VAL A 125 -4.65 7.35 0.83
N SER A 126 -5.73 7.02 1.54
CA SER A 126 -6.05 5.63 1.90
C SER A 126 -6.29 4.76 0.67
N ALA A 127 -7.03 5.25 -0.33
CA ALA A 127 -7.26 4.54 -1.58
C ALA A 127 -5.94 4.29 -2.35
N LEU A 128 -5.05 5.29 -2.39
CA LEU A 128 -3.74 5.17 -3.02
C LEU A 128 -2.87 4.13 -2.29
N ALA A 129 -2.83 4.15 -0.96
CA ALA A 129 -2.09 3.18 -0.16
C ALA A 129 -2.56 1.74 -0.44
N LYS A 130 -3.88 1.51 -0.45
CA LYS A 130 -4.47 0.21 -0.82
C LYS A 130 -4.09 -0.19 -2.26
N SER A 131 -4.20 0.73 -3.21
CA SER A 131 -3.91 0.45 -4.62
C SER A 131 -2.43 0.12 -4.87
N ILE A 132 -1.51 0.79 -4.16
CA ILE A 132 -0.07 0.46 -4.21
C ILE A 132 0.15 -0.96 -3.72
N TYR A 133 -0.40 -1.31 -2.55
CA TYR A 133 -0.26 -2.65 -1.98
C TYR A 133 -0.87 -3.73 -2.87
N GLU A 134 -2.10 -3.53 -3.35
CA GLU A 134 -2.80 -4.45 -4.24
C GLU A 134 -2.00 -4.72 -5.52
N ARG A 135 -1.53 -3.66 -6.19
CA ARG A 135 -0.76 -3.80 -7.43
C ARG A 135 0.58 -4.47 -7.21
N MET A 136 1.24 -4.18 -6.09
CA MET A 136 2.48 -4.85 -5.69
C MET A 136 2.23 -6.34 -5.47
N PHE A 137 1.19 -6.70 -4.72
CA PHE A 137 0.83 -8.09 -4.44
C PHE A 137 0.50 -8.86 -5.72
N LEU A 138 -0.37 -8.31 -6.59
CA LEU A 138 -0.71 -8.93 -7.87
C LEU A 138 0.53 -9.09 -8.77
N TRP A 139 1.43 -8.11 -8.77
CA TRP A 139 2.69 -8.21 -9.49
C TRP A 139 3.59 -9.31 -8.93
N MET A 140 3.69 -9.46 -7.60
CA MET A 140 4.44 -10.56 -6.98
C MET A 140 3.86 -11.93 -7.40
N VAL A 141 2.53 -12.07 -7.43
CA VAL A 141 1.86 -13.30 -7.92
C VAL A 141 2.25 -13.60 -9.37
N ILE A 142 2.25 -12.59 -10.25
CA ILE A 142 2.66 -12.76 -11.65
C ILE A 142 4.13 -13.22 -11.72
N ARG A 143 5.04 -12.58 -10.98
CA ARG A 143 6.48 -12.94 -10.95
C ARG A 143 6.71 -14.36 -10.43
N ILE A 144 5.97 -14.78 -9.40
CA ILE A 144 6.02 -16.14 -8.88
C ILE A 144 5.55 -17.14 -9.95
N ASN A 145 4.43 -16.84 -10.64
CA ASN A 145 3.93 -17.70 -11.70
C ASN A 145 4.90 -17.85 -12.87
N GLU A 146 5.63 -16.78 -13.24
CA GLU A 146 6.69 -16.84 -14.24
C GLU A 146 7.84 -17.75 -13.83
N MET A 147 8.24 -17.72 -12.55
CA MET A 147 9.29 -18.60 -12.02
C MET A 147 8.87 -20.07 -11.97
N LEU A 148 7.58 -20.34 -11.69
CA LEU A 148 7.01 -21.69 -11.68
C LEU A 148 6.66 -22.21 -13.08
N ASP A 149 6.76 -21.37 -14.12
CA ASP A 149 6.45 -21.81 -15.48
C ASP A 149 7.57 -22.69 -16.05
N THR A 150 7.17 -23.75 -16.74
CA THR A 150 8.07 -24.74 -17.31
C THR A 150 7.71 -24.97 -18.77
N LYS A 151 8.70 -25.05 -19.67
CA LYS A 151 8.48 -25.28 -21.11
C LYS A 151 7.91 -26.66 -21.47
N GLN A 152 7.65 -27.53 -20.48
CA GLN A 152 7.08 -28.85 -20.73
C GLN A 152 5.59 -28.76 -21.07
N PRO A 153 5.09 -29.58 -22.01
CA PRO A 153 3.68 -29.60 -22.34
C PRO A 153 2.85 -30.09 -21.13
N ARG A 154 1.79 -29.37 -20.79
CA ARG A 154 0.86 -29.70 -19.71
C ARG A 154 -0.48 -30.09 -20.30
N GLN A 155 -1.02 -31.26 -19.93
CA GLN A 155 -2.32 -31.75 -20.43
C GLN A 155 -3.44 -31.68 -19.37
N PHE A 156 -3.08 -31.83 -18.10
CA PHE A 156 -4.02 -31.85 -16.98
C PHE A 156 -3.42 -31.08 -15.79
N TYR A 157 -4.28 -30.57 -14.91
CA TYR A 157 -3.86 -29.95 -13.65
C TYR A 157 -4.86 -30.32 -12.54
N ILE A 158 -4.40 -30.23 -11.28
CA ILE A 158 -5.25 -30.31 -10.08
C ILE A 158 -5.27 -28.91 -9.48
N GLY A 159 -6.44 -28.29 -9.46
CA GLY A 159 -6.64 -26.99 -8.79
C GLY A 159 -6.92 -27.20 -7.31
N VAL A 160 -6.16 -26.50 -6.46
CA VAL A 160 -6.42 -26.42 -5.02
C VAL A 160 -6.96 -25.02 -4.73
N LEU A 161 -8.19 -24.93 -4.22
CA LEU A 161 -8.83 -23.68 -3.84
C LEU A 161 -8.70 -23.48 -2.33
N ASP A 162 -8.07 -22.38 -1.94
CA ASP A 162 -7.99 -21.92 -0.56
C ASP A 162 -8.54 -20.49 -0.49
N ILE A 163 -9.66 -20.32 0.20
CA ILE A 163 -10.32 -19.05 0.45
C ILE A 163 -10.83 -19.08 1.89
N ALA A 164 -10.77 -17.94 2.57
CA ALA A 164 -11.25 -17.82 3.93
C ALA A 164 -12.69 -18.35 4.05
N GLY A 165 -12.97 -19.06 5.15
CA GLY A 165 -14.31 -19.53 5.46
C GLY A 165 -15.26 -18.38 5.78
N PHE A 166 -16.55 -18.69 5.91
CA PHE A 166 -17.53 -17.69 6.32
C PHE A 166 -17.22 -17.13 7.71
N GLU A 167 -17.11 -15.81 7.82
CA GLU A 167 -16.85 -15.12 9.08
C GLU A 167 -18.16 -14.57 9.66
N ILE A 168 -18.50 -14.98 10.89
CA ILE A 168 -19.64 -14.43 11.65
C ILE A 168 -19.08 -13.48 12.68
N PHE A 169 -19.31 -12.20 12.46
CA PHE A 169 -18.95 -11.14 13.40
C PHE A 169 -20.19 -10.61 14.14
N ASP A 170 -20.00 -10.13 15.37
CA ASP A 170 -21.06 -9.44 16.13
C ASP A 170 -21.60 -8.20 15.40
N VAL A 171 -20.77 -7.61 14.52
CA VAL A 171 -21.15 -6.56 13.57
C VAL A 171 -20.60 -6.94 12.19
N SER A 172 -21.48 -7.32 11.27
CA SER A 172 -21.11 -7.53 9.86
C SER A 172 -21.07 -6.19 9.13
N MET A 173 -19.91 -5.78 8.62
CA MET A 173 -19.81 -4.64 7.69
C MET A 173 -20.08 -5.13 6.26
N THR A 174 -21.10 -4.59 5.61
CA THR A 174 -21.57 -4.98 4.25
C THR A 174 -20.56 -4.70 3.13
N THR A 175 -19.43 -4.06 3.41
CA THR A 175 -18.46 -3.62 2.38
C THR A 175 -17.34 -4.63 2.06
N GLU A 176 -17.12 -5.65 2.90
CA GLU A 176 -16.08 -6.67 2.65
C GLU A 176 -16.65 -8.00 2.14
N GLN A 177 -17.98 -8.15 2.05
CA GLN A 177 -18.66 -9.37 1.64
C GLN A 177 -19.05 -9.43 0.14
N ASP A 178 -18.82 -8.35 -0.63
CA ASP A 178 -19.22 -8.24 -2.05
C ASP A 178 -18.01 -8.15 -3.01
N ASN A 179 -17.01 -9.02 -2.85
CA ASN A 179 -16.00 -9.29 -3.89
C ASN A 179 -15.93 -10.78 -4.22
#